data_AF-A0A671RW66-F1
#
_entry.id   AF-A0A671RW66-F1
#
_cell.length_a   1.000
_cell.length_b   1.000
_cell.length_c   1.000
_cell.angle_alpha   90.00
_cell.angle_beta   90.00
_cell.angle_gamma   90.00
#
_symmetry.space_group_name_H-M   'P 1'
#
loop_
_entity.id
_entity.type
_entity.pdbx_description
1 polymer ?
#
loop_
_entity_poly.entity_id
_entity_poly.type
_entity_poly.pdbx_seq_one_letter_code
_entity_poly.pdbx_strand_id
1 'polypeptide(L)'
;MERYISEKDYLIIIVISPKYHEIVTNASFCMENDETLNTVYIHKQLQNEFIQNGARNYRFIPILFPGCHVPSWLQSTQIFTWPRDRDDILRRLMRVEKYNPPPIGELPTIVSIPI
;
A
#
# COMPACT_ATOMS: atom_id res chain seq x y z
N MET A 1 -8.13 18.41 4.99
CA MET A 1 -7.37 17.39 4.21
C MET A 1 -5.94 17.25 4.70
N GLU A 2 -5.17 18.34 4.74
CA GLU A 2 -3.74 18.33 5.09
C GLU A 2 -3.43 17.71 6.47
N ARG A 3 -4.33 17.92 7.44
CA ARG A 3 -4.26 17.31 8.77
C ARG A 3 -4.13 15.77 8.72
N TYR A 4 -4.92 15.10 7.89
CA TYR A 4 -4.92 13.64 7.78
C TYR A 4 -3.65 13.10 7.09
N ILE A 5 -3.04 13.92 6.23
CA ILE A 5 -1.80 13.59 5.53
C ILE A 5 -0.61 13.76 6.48
N SER A 6 -0.61 14.82 7.29
CA SER A 6 0.47 15.15 8.24
C SER A 6 0.47 14.28 9.51
N GLU A 7 -0.71 14.00 10.08
CA GLU A 7 -0.81 13.24 11.33
C GLU A 7 -0.46 11.76 11.15
N LYS A 8 0.55 11.29 11.90
CA LYS A 8 1.13 9.94 11.77
C LYS A 8 0.22 8.80 12.21
N ASP A 9 -0.85 9.11 12.94
CA ASP A 9 -1.78 8.10 13.46
C ASP A 9 -2.81 7.62 12.43
N TYR A 10 -2.97 8.33 11.31
CA TYR A 10 -3.88 7.89 10.26
C TYR A 10 -3.22 6.92 9.30
N LEU A 11 -3.99 5.90 8.90
CA LEU A 11 -3.71 5.08 7.74
C LEU A 11 -4.41 5.72 6.53
N ILE A 12 -3.71 5.80 5.41
CA ILE A 12 -4.24 6.36 4.16
C ILE A 12 -4.38 5.23 3.16
N ILE A 13 -5.63 4.93 2.84
CA ILE A 13 -5.99 3.91 1.85
C ILE A 13 -6.04 4.58 0.49
N ILE A 14 -5.26 4.07 -0.46
CA ILE A 14 -5.21 4.58 -1.82
C ILE A 14 -5.82 3.51 -2.73
N VAL A 15 -7.05 3.73 -3.16
CA VAL A 15 -7.75 2.80 -4.06
C VAL A 15 -7.38 3.14 -5.50
N ILE A 16 -6.56 2.29 -6.12
CA ILE A 16 -6.09 2.45 -7.49
C ILE A 16 -7.07 1.69 -8.39
N SER A 17 -8.07 2.41 -8.89
CA SER A 17 -9.03 1.94 -9.90
C SER A 17 -8.62 2.34 -11.32
N PRO A 18 -9.19 1.74 -12.37
CA PRO A 18 -8.83 2.10 -13.75
C PRO A 18 -9.11 3.59 -14.04
N LYS A 19 -10.25 4.10 -13.54
CA LYS A 19 -10.63 5.51 -13.64
C LYS A 19 -9.64 6.43 -12.91
N TYR A 20 -9.17 6.03 -11.72
CA TYR A 20 -8.15 6.79 -10.99
C TYR A 20 -6.84 6.87 -11.79
N HIS A 21 -6.39 5.73 -12.31
CA HIS A 21 -5.18 5.66 -13.12
C HIS A 21 -5.29 6.56 -14.36
N GLU A 22 -6.39 6.48 -15.11
CA GLU A 22 -6.64 7.32 -16.27
C GLU A 22 -6.59 8.82 -15.93
N ILE A 23 -7.24 9.25 -14.84
CA ILE A 23 -7.24 10.64 -14.38
C ILE A 23 -5.82 11.12 -14.06
N VAL A 24 -5.04 10.32 -13.33
CA VAL A 24 -3.68 10.70 -12.92
C VAL A 24 -2.72 10.72 -14.10
N THR A 25 -2.85 9.78 -15.04
CA THR A 25 -1.99 9.71 -16.23
C THR A 25 -2.35 10.79 -17.25
N ASN A 26 -3.64 11.06 -17.46
CA ASN A 26 -4.14 12.03 -18.45
C ASN A 26 -4.32 13.44 -17.87
N ALA A 27 -3.89 13.68 -16.63
CA ALA A 27 -4.00 14.96 -15.94
C ALA A 27 -3.41 16.15 -16.74
N SER A 28 -2.44 15.89 -17.62
CA SER A 28 -1.82 16.89 -18.49
C SER A 28 -2.69 17.32 -19.67
N PHE A 29 -3.70 16.52 -20.05
CA PHE A 29 -4.50 16.70 -21.27
C PHE A 29 -5.99 16.97 -21.00
N CYS A 30 -6.54 16.51 -19.86
CA CYS A 30 -7.97 16.65 -19.54
C CYS A 30 -8.16 17.44 -18.24
N MET A 31 -8.20 18.77 -18.33
CA MET A 31 -8.45 19.68 -17.20
C MET A 31 -9.82 20.36 -17.30
N GLU A 32 -10.87 19.61 -17.66
CA GLU A 32 -12.20 20.19 -17.90
C GLU A 32 -13.18 20.04 -16.73
N ASN A 33 -12.91 19.17 -15.74
CA ASN A 33 -13.81 18.88 -14.63
C ASN A 33 -13.13 19.08 -13.25
N ASP A 34 -13.83 19.74 -12.33
CA ASP A 34 -13.40 19.98 -10.95
C ASP A 34 -13.06 18.69 -10.19
N GLU A 35 -13.81 17.61 -10.42
CA GLU A 35 -13.52 16.30 -9.79
C GLU A 35 -12.15 15.74 -10.18
N THR A 36 -11.75 15.95 -11.44
CA THR A 36 -10.46 15.52 -11.98
C THR A 36 -9.35 16.36 -11.35
N LEU A 37 -9.53 17.68 -11.27
CA LEU A 37 -8.58 18.60 -10.62
C LEU A 37 -8.38 18.24 -9.15
N ASN A 38 -9.45 17.97 -8.41
CA ASN A 38 -9.39 17.55 -7.02
C ASN A 38 -8.62 16.23 -6.86
N THR A 39 -8.91 15.24 -7.70
CA THR A 39 -8.21 13.95 -7.68
C THR A 39 -6.70 14.12 -7.93
N VAL A 40 -6.33 14.92 -8.93
CA VAL A 40 -4.93 15.20 -9.28
C VAL A 40 -4.23 15.97 -8.17
N TYR A 41 -4.91 16.94 -7.54
CA TYR A 41 -4.36 17.69 -6.42
C TYR A 41 -4.04 16.77 -5.23
N ILE A 42 -4.98 15.90 -4.85
CA ILE A 42 -4.80 14.94 -3.76
C ILE A 42 -3.65 13.98 -4.08
N HIS A 43 -3.59 13.47 -5.32
CA HIS A 43 -2.51 12.59 -5.77
C HIS A 43 -1.13 13.26 -5.60
N LYS A 44 -0.97 14.51 -6.07
CA LYS A 44 0.28 15.27 -5.95
C LYS A 44 0.64 15.55 -4.49
N GLN A 45 -0.35 15.85 -3.65
CA GLN A 45 -0.12 16.12 -2.24
C GLN A 45 0.40 14.87 -1.50
N LEU A 46 -0.20 13.71 -1.76
CA LEU A 46 0.26 12.42 -1.21
C LEU A 46 1.65 12.06 -1.73
N GLN A 47 1.92 12.28 -3.02
CA GLN A 47 3.24 12.06 -3.60
C GLN A 47 4.32 12.92 -2.93
N ASN A 48 4.04 14.21 -2.72
CA ASN A 48 4.98 15.12 -2.06
C ASN A 48 5.28 14.70 -0.63
N GLU A 49 4.25 14.32 0.13
CA GLU A 49 4.43 13.84 1.50
C GLU A 49 5.24 12.53 1.52
N PHE A 50 5.01 11.61 0.58
CA PHE A 50 5.77 10.37 0.46
C PHE A 50 7.27 10.63 0.28
N ILE A 51 7.59 11.55 -0.62
CA ILE A 51 8.97 11.92 -0.96
C ILE A 51 9.62 12.65 0.21
N GLN A 52 8.93 13.61 0.83
CA GLN A 52 9.44 14.37 1.98
C GLN A 52 9.72 13.49 3.20
N ASN A 53 8.89 12.46 3.42
CA ASN A 53 9.12 11.46 4.46
C ASN A 53 10.09 10.34 4.06
N GLY A 54 10.79 10.49 2.92
CA GLY A 54 11.85 9.58 2.49
C GLY A 54 11.37 8.16 2.18
N ALA A 55 10.14 8.02 1.67
CA ALA A 55 9.50 6.75 1.34
C ALA A 55 9.33 5.77 2.53
N ARG A 56 9.45 6.23 3.78
CA ARG A 56 9.28 5.40 5.00
C ARG A 56 7.83 5.34 5.49
N ASN A 57 6.87 5.45 4.58
CA ASN A 57 5.46 5.56 4.93
C ASN A 57 4.76 4.21 4.92
N TYR A 58 4.86 3.51 6.05
CA TYR A 58 4.00 2.36 6.33
C TYR A 58 2.51 2.74 6.37
N ARG A 59 2.17 4.04 6.50
CA ARG A 59 0.79 4.52 6.59
C ARG A 59 0.01 4.39 5.30
N PHE A 60 0.69 4.30 4.15
CA PHE A 60 0.05 4.18 2.85
C PHE A 60 -0.27 2.73 2.56
N ILE A 61 -1.55 2.49 2.27
CA ILE A 61 -2.10 1.17 1.95
C ILE A 61 -2.67 1.26 0.53
N PRO A 62 -1.83 1.07 -0.50
CA PRO A 62 -2.30 1.03 -1.87
C PRO A 62 -3.04 -0.27 -2.14
N ILE A 63 -4.29 -0.14 -2.61
CA ILE A 63 -5.15 -1.24 -3.02
C ILE A 63 -5.32 -1.17 -4.53
N LEU A 64 -4.79 -2.16 -5.23
CA LEU A 64 -4.80 -2.27 -6.68
C LEU A 64 -6.01 -3.05 -7.15
N PHE A 65 -6.83 -2.43 -8.00
CA PHE A 65 -7.90 -3.14 -8.71
C PHE A 65 -7.37 -3.80 -9.99
N PRO A 66 -8.02 -4.87 -10.48
CA PRO A 66 -7.62 -5.53 -11.72
C PRO A 66 -7.55 -4.56 -12.90
N GLY A 67 -6.53 -4.72 -13.77
CA GLY A 67 -6.35 -3.89 -14.96
C GLY A 67 -5.71 -2.51 -14.71
N CYS A 68 -5.16 -2.28 -13.52
CA CYS A 68 -4.51 -1.02 -13.16
C CYS A 68 -3.00 -1.20 -12.95
N HIS A 69 -2.25 -0.12 -13.12
CA HIS A 69 -0.84 -0.05 -12.76
C HIS A 69 -0.62 0.79 -11.51
N VAL A 70 0.39 0.41 -10.72
CA VAL A 70 0.78 1.14 -9.52
C VAL A 70 1.60 2.38 -9.91
N PRO A 71 1.27 3.58 -9.40
CA PRO A 71 2.07 4.78 -9.61
C PRO A 71 3.53 4.57 -9.19
N SER A 72 4.47 5.11 -9.96
CA SER A 72 5.92 4.91 -9.74
C SER A 72 6.38 5.24 -8.32
N TRP A 73 5.84 6.31 -7.73
CA TRP A 73 6.19 6.73 -6.37
C TRP A 73 5.67 5.80 -5.27
N LEU A 74 4.70 4.93 -5.55
CA LEU A 74 4.17 3.95 -4.60
C LEU A 74 4.84 2.57 -4.71
N GLN A 75 5.71 2.34 -5.69
CA GLN A 75 6.31 1.02 -5.95
C GLN A 75 7.17 0.48 -4.81
N SER A 76 7.70 1.35 -3.95
CA SER A 76 8.48 0.95 -2.77
C SER A 76 7.64 0.52 -1.58
N THR A 77 6.31 0.60 -1.68
CA THR A 77 5.37 0.21 -0.61
C THR A 77 4.79 -1.19 -0.83
N GLN A 78 4.19 -1.77 0.21
CA GLN A 78 3.46 -3.03 0.09
C GLN A 78 2.16 -2.81 -0.68
N ILE A 79 2.06 -3.42 -1.86
CA ILE A 79 0.88 -3.34 -2.73
C ILE A 79 -0.07 -4.49 -2.41
N PHE A 80 -1.35 -4.17 -2.24
CA PHE A 80 -2.41 -5.17 -2.03
C PHE A 80 -3.30 -5.27 -3.26
N THR A 81 -3.51 -6.47 -3.77
CA THR A 81 -4.36 -6.72 -4.94
C THR A 81 -5.78 -7.07 -4.50
N TRP A 82 -6.76 -6.28 -4.91
CA TRP A 82 -8.17 -6.59 -4.66
C TRP A 82 -8.74 -7.54 -5.74
N PRO A 83 -9.56 -8.55 -5.39
CA PRO A 83 -9.96 -8.98 -4.05
C PRO A 83 -9.05 -10.06 -3.43
N ARG A 84 -7.94 -10.41 -4.09
CA ARG A 84 -7.04 -11.52 -3.70
C ARG A 84 -6.50 -11.37 -2.28
N ASP A 85 -6.03 -10.18 -1.94
CA ASP A 85 -5.31 -9.91 -0.69
C ASP A 85 -6.23 -9.32 0.40
N ARG A 86 -7.54 -9.59 0.32
CA ARG A 86 -8.56 -9.05 1.24
C ARG A 86 -8.18 -9.21 2.71
N ASP A 87 -7.74 -10.42 3.11
CA ASP A 87 -7.45 -10.71 4.52
C ASP A 87 -6.19 -9.98 4.99
N ASP A 88 -5.19 -9.80 4.12
CA ASP A 88 -3.98 -9.04 4.44
C ASP A 88 -4.26 -7.52 4.49
N ILE A 89 -5.17 -7.01 3.65
CA ILE A 89 -5.70 -5.63 3.77
C ILE A 89 -6.37 -5.44 5.12
N LEU A 90 -7.26 -6.35 5.53
CA LEU A 90 -7.95 -6.27 6.82
C LEU A 90 -6.96 -6.30 7.99
N ARG A 91 -5.97 -7.20 7.96
CA ARG A 91 -4.89 -7.25 8.96
C ARG A 91 -4.13 -5.93 9.04
N ARG A 92 -3.76 -5.37 7.88
CA ARG A 92 -3.07 -4.08 7.80
C ARG A 92 -3.89 -2.95 8.43
N LEU A 93 -5.20 -2.89 8.15
CA LEU A 93 -6.12 -1.90 8.72
C LEU A 93 -6.27 -2.07 10.24
N MET A 94 -6.31 -3.31 10.73
CA MET A 94 -6.36 -3.62 12.16
C MET A 94 -5.01 -3.45 12.87
N ARG A 95 -3.94 -3.07 12.15
CA ARG A 95 -2.56 -3.01 12.65
C ARG A 95 -2.07 -4.34 13.24
N VAL A 96 -2.54 -5.45 12.68
CA VAL A 96 -2.16 -6.81 13.05
C VAL A 96 -1.20 -7.35 12.00
N GLU A 97 -0.14 -8.03 12.43
CA GLU A 97 0.78 -8.72 11.52
C GLU A 97 0.37 -10.18 11.31
N LYS A 98 0.68 -10.71 10.12
CA LYS A 98 0.52 -12.14 9.84
C LYS A 98 1.56 -12.91 10.64
N TYR A 99 1.11 -13.77 11.55
CA TYR A 99 2.00 -14.71 12.21
C TYR A 99 2.65 -15.65 11.19
N ASN A 100 3.97 -15.61 11.10
CA ASN A 100 4.78 -16.52 10.30
C ASN A 100 5.64 -17.33 11.27
N PRO A 101 5.25 -18.58 11.62
CA PRO A 101 6.03 -19.37 12.55
C PRO A 101 7.45 -19.58 12.02
N PRO A 102 8.47 -19.62 12.90
CA PRO A 102 9.82 -19.93 12.46
C PRO A 102 9.86 -21.32 11.81
N PRO A 103 10.78 -21.56 10.86
CA PRO A 103 10.99 -22.88 10.29
C PRO A 103 11.22 -23.89 11.43
N ILE A 104 10.46 -24.99 11.39
CA ILE A 104 10.66 -26.08 12.34
C ILE A 104 11.96 -26.77 11.94
N GLY A 105 12.92 -26.86 12.87
CA GLY A 105 14.17 -27.58 12.66
C GLY A 105 13.95 -29.08 12.52
N GLU A 106 14.98 -29.80 12.07
CA GLU A 106 14.93 -31.27 12.03
C GLU A 106 14.77 -31.84 13.45
N LEU A 107 14.02 -32.94 13.57
CA LEU A 107 13.87 -33.63 14.84
C LEU A 107 15.25 -34.12 15.31
N PRO A 108 15.56 -33.98 16.62
CA PRO A 108 16.83 -34.48 17.14
C PRO A 108 16.90 -36.01 16.97
N THR A 109 17.96 -36.49 16.33
CA THR A 109 18.25 -37.92 16.22
C THR A 109 18.83 -38.42 17.54
N ILE A 110 18.09 -39.26 18.25
CA ILE A 110 18.60 -39.94 19.45
C ILE A 110 19.50 -41.09 18.99
N VAL A 111 20.80 -40.98 19.25
CA VAL A 111 21.77 -42.06 19.02
C VAL A 111 21.95 -42.83 20.32
N SER A 112 21.53 -44.10 20.34
CA SER A 112 21.82 -45.02 21.44
C SER A 112 23.27 -45.48 21.33
N ILE A 113 24.12 -45.05 22.25
CA ILE A 113 25.50 -45.53 22.35
C ILE A 113 25.50 -46.69 23.37
N PRO A 114 25.82 -47.94 22.96
CA PRO A 114 25.93 -49.04 23.92
C PRO A 114 27.10 -48.78 24.89
N ILE A 115 26.87 -49.13 26.16
CA ILE A 115 27.85 -49.05 27.27
C ILE A 115 28.79 -50.24 27.20
#